data_AF-A0A133UDR6-F1
#
_entry.id   AF-A0A133UDR6-F1
#
_cell.length_a   1.000
_cell.length_b   1.000
_cell.length_c   1.000
_cell.angle_alpha   90.00
_cell.angle_beta   90.00
_cell.angle_gamma   90.00
#
_symmetry.space_group_name_H-M   'P 1'
#
loop_
_entity.id
_entity.type
_entity.pdbx_description
1 polymer ?
#
loop_
_entity_poly.entity_id
_entity_poly.type
_entity_poly.pdbx_seq_one_letter_code
_entity_poly.pdbx_strand_id
1 'polypeptide(L)'
;FDTAQFLTDYVPGFEDSYLHFVDPYFHARGGPSVLTEYVLTEQDTKDKSQKEDVVFLADVHNVSDIAEEAFGYEPDRIFDFPYRQLLPREIDNLIVTGRSAIVQPPITRVRWMVFLMGQAAGIAAAQSIENNKEPKKINVKKLQKLLREKYNVPLDRQTALETPQSN
;
A
#
# COMPACT_ATOMS: atom_id res chain seq x y z
N PHE A 1 3.70 21.60 -20.21
CA PHE A 1 4.37 22.35 -21.27
C PHE A 1 5.31 23.38 -20.65
N ASP A 2 4.84 24.17 -19.70
CA ASP A 2 5.64 25.18 -18.97
C ASP A 2 6.88 24.60 -18.27
N THR A 3 6.80 23.40 -17.70
CA THR A 3 7.98 22.75 -17.10
C THR A 3 9.09 22.47 -18.12
N ALA A 4 8.75 22.08 -19.36
CA ALA A 4 9.77 21.84 -20.38
C ALA A 4 10.44 23.16 -20.79
N GLN A 5 9.64 24.22 -20.98
CA GLN A 5 10.15 25.56 -21.27
C GLN A 5 11.06 26.08 -20.14
N PHE A 6 10.63 25.91 -18.89
CA PHE A 6 11.41 26.31 -17.72
C PHE A 6 12.78 25.62 -17.68
N LEU A 7 12.84 24.32 -17.99
CA LEU A 7 14.11 23.59 -18.01
C LEU A 7 15.06 24.15 -19.08
N THR A 8 14.55 24.41 -20.29
CA THR A 8 15.33 25.00 -21.38
C THR A 8 15.81 26.42 -21.05
N ASP A 9 14.98 27.24 -20.41
CA ASP A 9 15.28 28.65 -20.16
C ASP A 9 16.21 28.88 -18.95
N TYR A 10 16.18 27.99 -17.95
CA TYR A 10 16.78 28.26 -16.64
C TYR A 10 17.72 27.18 -16.09
N VAL A 11 17.80 25.99 -16.69
CA VAL A 11 18.65 24.90 -16.20
C VAL A 11 19.82 24.67 -17.15
N PRO A 12 21.06 25.01 -16.75
CA PRO A 12 22.24 24.77 -17.59
C PRO A 12 22.36 23.30 -18.02
N GLY A 13 22.61 23.07 -19.32
CA GLY A 13 22.69 21.75 -19.92
C GLY A 13 21.38 21.20 -20.49
N PHE A 14 20.28 21.97 -20.41
CA PHE A 14 18.97 21.61 -20.99
C PHE A 14 18.59 22.47 -22.23
N GLU A 15 19.52 23.25 -22.76
CA GLU A 15 19.30 24.20 -23.86
C GLU A 15 18.76 23.52 -25.14
N ASP A 16 19.25 22.30 -25.43
CA ASP A 16 18.81 21.49 -26.58
C ASP A 16 17.77 20.42 -26.20
N SER A 17 17.25 20.45 -24.97
CA SER A 17 16.23 19.51 -24.52
C SER A 17 14.86 19.82 -25.12
N TYR A 18 14.04 18.78 -25.34
CA TYR A 18 12.69 18.93 -25.87
C TYR A 18 11.76 17.90 -25.23
N LEU A 19 10.46 18.19 -25.25
CA LEU A 19 9.44 17.27 -24.76
C LEU A 19 9.37 16.03 -25.68
N HIS A 20 9.91 14.91 -25.21
CA HIS A 20 9.96 13.68 -25.99
C HIS A 20 8.57 13.04 -26.16
N PHE A 21 7.81 12.95 -25.07
CA PHE A 21 6.49 12.30 -25.05
C PHE A 21 5.66 12.81 -23.88
N VAL A 22 4.35 12.92 -24.10
CA VAL A 22 3.35 13.08 -23.04
C VAL A 22 2.51 11.82 -23.05
N ASP A 23 2.39 11.16 -21.90
CA ASP A 23 1.57 9.96 -21.79
C ASP A 23 0.10 10.30 -22.10
N PRO A 24 -0.49 9.74 -23.17
CA PRO A 24 -1.85 10.05 -23.57
C PRO A 24 -2.89 9.41 -22.64
N TYR A 25 -2.49 8.50 -21.75
CA TYR A 25 -3.40 7.77 -20.87
C TYR A 25 -3.29 8.26 -19.42
N PHE A 26 -4.30 9.02 -19.01
CA PHE A 26 -4.59 9.15 -17.58
C PHE A 26 -4.76 7.75 -16.97
N HIS A 27 -4.09 7.49 -15.84
CA HIS A 27 -3.93 6.17 -15.20
C HIS A 27 -2.91 5.19 -15.81
N ALA A 28 -2.04 5.58 -16.74
CA ALA A 28 -0.98 4.69 -17.25
C ALA A 28 0.00 4.19 -16.17
N ARG A 29 0.35 5.02 -15.18
CA ARG A 29 1.14 4.56 -14.01
C ARG A 29 0.35 3.68 -13.03
N GLY A 30 -0.97 3.59 -13.23
CA GLY A 30 -1.91 2.83 -12.42
C GLY A 30 -2.21 1.45 -13.02
N GLY A 31 -2.56 1.34 -14.29
CA GLY A 31 -3.09 0.09 -14.84
C GLY A 31 -4.38 -0.37 -14.14
N PRO A 32 -5.01 -1.47 -14.64
CA PRO A 32 -6.24 -1.99 -14.06
C PRO A 32 -6.02 -2.52 -12.65
N SER A 33 -7.05 -2.43 -11.82
CA SER A 33 -7.06 -2.92 -10.44
C SER A 33 -8.25 -3.83 -10.25
N VAL A 34 -8.09 -4.90 -9.48
CA VAL A 34 -9.17 -5.84 -9.18
C VAL A 34 -10.06 -5.22 -8.11
N LEU A 35 -11.38 -5.31 -8.28
CA LEU A 35 -12.31 -4.92 -7.24
C LEU A 35 -12.33 -5.98 -6.14
N THR A 36 -11.85 -5.59 -4.97
CA THR A 36 -11.67 -6.44 -3.80
C THR A 36 -12.80 -6.24 -2.79
N GLU A 37 -13.00 -7.19 -1.87
CA GLU A 37 -14.08 -7.17 -0.86
C GLU A 37 -14.10 -5.87 -0.07
N TYR A 38 -12.93 -5.28 0.16
CA TYR A 38 -12.79 -3.90 0.58
C TYR A 38 -11.96 -3.12 -0.41
N VAL A 39 -12.31 -1.86 -0.60
CA VAL A 39 -11.51 -0.90 -1.35
C VAL A 39 -11.17 0.23 -0.41
N LEU A 40 -9.91 0.28 0.02
CA LEU A 40 -9.38 1.34 0.85
C LEU A 40 -9.55 2.68 0.15
N THR A 41 -10.11 3.64 0.86
CA THR A 41 -10.38 4.98 0.35
C THR A 41 -9.43 6.01 0.96
N GLU A 42 -9.30 7.16 0.32
CA GLU A 42 -8.55 8.27 0.94
C GLU A 42 -9.15 8.67 2.29
N GLN A 43 -10.48 8.57 2.44
CA GLN A 43 -11.16 8.88 3.69
C GLN A 43 -10.74 7.94 4.83
N ASP A 44 -10.51 6.65 4.54
CA ASP A 44 -9.97 5.71 5.54
C ASP A 44 -8.63 6.14 6.12
N THR A 45 -7.81 6.82 5.30
CA THR A 45 -6.51 7.34 5.75
C THR A 45 -6.67 8.58 6.63
N LYS A 46 -7.74 9.36 6.44
CA LYS A 46 -8.06 10.57 7.21
C LYS A 46 -8.73 10.22 8.54
N ASP A 47 -9.71 9.33 8.50
CA ASP A 47 -10.49 8.93 9.68
C ASP A 47 -9.73 7.95 10.58
N LYS A 48 -8.62 7.38 10.08
CA LYS A 48 -7.84 6.35 10.75
C LYS A 48 -8.77 5.20 11.21
N SER A 49 -9.62 4.75 10.30
CA SER A 49 -10.64 3.72 10.57
C SER A 49 -9.99 2.41 10.99
N GLN A 50 -10.33 1.92 12.19
CA GLN A 50 -9.83 0.64 12.69
C GLN A 50 -10.53 -0.51 11.97
N LYS A 51 -9.75 -1.53 11.59
CA LYS A 51 -10.25 -2.72 10.89
C LYS A 51 -9.91 -3.96 11.70
N GLU A 52 -10.85 -4.88 11.83
CA GLU A 52 -10.66 -6.08 12.67
C GLU A 52 -9.69 -7.10 12.04
N ASP A 53 -9.51 -7.02 10.73
CA ASP A 53 -8.80 -7.94 9.86
C ASP A 53 -7.50 -7.36 9.30
N VAL A 54 -6.87 -6.41 10.01
CA VAL A 54 -5.57 -5.82 9.64
C VAL A 54 -4.50 -6.87 9.39
N VAL A 55 -3.75 -6.73 8.30
CA VAL A 55 -2.56 -7.53 7.99
C VAL A 55 -1.25 -6.74 8.06
N PHE A 56 -1.34 -5.41 8.02
CA PHE A 56 -0.27 -4.50 8.41
C PHE A 56 -0.85 -3.09 8.56
N LEU A 57 -0.15 -2.26 9.33
CA LEU A 57 -0.39 -0.82 9.34
C LEU A 57 0.45 -0.15 8.26
N ALA A 58 -0.22 0.65 7.42
CA ALA A 58 0.40 1.43 6.36
C ALA A 58 0.76 2.80 6.92
N ASP A 59 2.05 3.13 6.90
CA ASP A 59 2.58 4.47 7.15
C ASP A 59 3.20 5.00 5.84
N VAL A 60 2.46 5.85 5.13
CA VAL A 60 2.90 6.32 3.83
C VAL A 60 4.13 7.24 3.91
N HIS A 61 4.56 7.64 5.11
CA HIS A 61 5.44 8.80 5.31
C HIS A 61 6.60 8.60 6.27
N ASN A 62 7.04 7.37 6.53
CA ASN A 62 8.36 7.09 7.12
C ASN A 62 9.50 7.36 6.10
N VAL A 63 9.48 8.57 5.52
CA VAL A 63 10.36 9.10 4.48
C VAL A 63 10.88 10.42 5.04
N SER A 64 12.03 10.38 5.71
CA SER A 64 12.91 11.49 6.12
C SER A 64 12.27 12.88 6.39
N ASP A 65 12.60 13.48 7.54
CA ASP A 65 12.25 14.85 7.99
C ASP A 65 12.17 15.94 6.88
N ILE A 66 12.97 15.80 5.81
CA ILE A 66 12.99 16.65 4.61
C ILE A 66 11.63 16.72 3.88
N ALA A 67 10.81 15.67 3.93
CA ALA A 67 9.50 15.63 3.27
C ALA A 67 8.41 16.36 4.07
N GLU A 68 8.58 16.49 5.39
CA GLU A 68 7.59 17.10 6.30
C GLU A 68 7.52 18.62 6.08
N GLU A 69 8.70 19.26 5.97
CA GLU A 69 8.85 20.71 5.84
C GLU A 69 8.54 21.21 4.42
N ALA A 70 8.86 20.44 3.38
CA ALA A 70 8.69 20.85 1.99
C ALA A 70 7.21 20.85 1.51
N PHE A 71 6.33 20.14 2.22
CA PHE A 71 4.98 19.86 1.73
C PHE A 71 3.87 19.97 2.80
N GLY A 72 4.19 20.36 4.04
CA GLY A 72 3.21 20.62 5.09
C GLY A 72 2.46 19.35 5.54
N TYR A 73 3.18 18.25 5.75
CA TYR A 73 2.57 16.95 6.05
C TYR A 73 2.47 16.67 7.54
N GLU A 74 1.37 16.02 7.94
CA GLU A 74 1.11 15.64 9.34
C GLU A 74 1.71 14.26 9.66
N PRO A 75 2.48 14.12 10.75
CA PRO A 75 3.24 12.91 11.11
C PRO A 75 2.41 11.66 11.48
N ASP A 76 1.07 11.72 11.40
CA ASP A 76 0.19 10.68 11.97
C ASP A 76 -0.72 9.95 10.96
N ARG A 77 -0.32 9.78 9.69
CA ARG A 77 -1.12 9.05 8.68
C ARG A 77 -0.88 7.53 8.69
N ILE A 78 -0.87 6.93 9.87
CA ILE A 78 -0.92 5.47 10.03
C ILE A 78 -2.36 5.00 9.84
N PHE A 79 -2.59 4.08 8.91
CA PHE A 79 -3.90 3.47 8.69
C PHE A 79 -3.85 1.96 8.47
N ASP A 80 -5.00 1.35 8.69
CA ASP A 80 -5.20 -0.09 8.67
C ASP A 80 -5.33 -0.61 7.23
N PHE A 81 -4.44 -1.53 6.82
CA PHE A 81 -4.59 -2.30 5.59
C PHE A 81 -5.25 -3.66 5.91
N PRO A 82 -6.52 -3.87 5.53
CA PRO A 82 -7.26 -5.08 5.92
C PRO A 82 -6.99 -6.25 4.97
N TYR A 83 -7.07 -7.48 5.47
CA TYR A 83 -6.89 -8.70 4.68
C TYR A 83 -7.86 -8.77 3.49
N ARG A 84 -9.11 -8.36 3.68
CA ARG A 84 -10.14 -8.34 2.62
C ARG A 84 -9.85 -7.36 1.47
N GLN A 85 -8.84 -6.49 1.58
CA GLN A 85 -8.29 -5.73 0.46
C GLN A 85 -7.52 -6.62 -0.54
N LEU A 86 -7.11 -7.83 -0.13
CA LEU A 86 -6.40 -8.79 -0.98
C LEU A 86 -7.33 -9.80 -1.66
N LEU A 87 -8.64 -9.75 -1.37
CA LEU A 87 -9.62 -10.75 -1.80
C LEU A 87 -10.53 -10.19 -2.90
N PRO A 88 -10.50 -10.73 -4.13
CA PRO A 88 -11.41 -10.31 -5.19
C PRO A 88 -12.89 -10.55 -4.84
N ARG A 89 -13.78 -9.63 -5.19
CA ARG A 89 -15.22 -9.77 -4.93
C ARG A 89 -15.81 -10.99 -5.63
N GLU A 90 -15.45 -11.19 -6.90
CA GLU A 90 -16.12 -12.13 -7.80
C GLU A 90 -15.42 -13.49 -7.94
N ILE A 91 -14.20 -13.64 -7.38
CA ILE A 91 -13.40 -14.87 -7.51
C ILE A 91 -13.01 -15.36 -6.12
N ASP A 92 -13.50 -16.53 -5.72
CA ASP A 92 -13.35 -17.02 -4.34
C ASP A 92 -11.99 -17.65 -4.06
N ASN A 93 -11.34 -18.24 -5.08
CA ASN A 93 -10.07 -18.97 -4.93
C ASN A 93 -8.86 -18.18 -5.47
N LEU A 94 -8.87 -16.87 -5.29
CA LEU A 94 -7.81 -15.97 -5.74
C LEU A 94 -7.44 -14.99 -4.63
N ILE A 95 -6.14 -14.75 -4.46
CA ILE A 95 -5.60 -13.66 -3.64
C ILE A 95 -4.82 -12.74 -4.58
N VAL A 96 -5.06 -11.44 -4.50
CA VAL A 96 -4.35 -10.42 -5.29
C VAL A 96 -3.47 -9.61 -4.37
N THR A 97 -2.28 -9.20 -4.86
CA THR A 97 -1.32 -8.41 -4.08
C THR A 97 -0.68 -7.32 -4.93
N GLY A 98 0.08 -6.44 -4.30
CA GLY A 98 0.78 -5.37 -4.99
C GLY A 98 -0.18 -4.46 -5.75
N ARG A 99 0.19 -4.08 -6.98
CA ARG A 99 -0.57 -3.07 -7.73
C ARG A 99 -2.01 -3.51 -8.03
N SER A 100 -2.25 -4.80 -8.30
CA SER A 100 -3.58 -5.30 -8.67
C SER A 100 -4.59 -5.24 -7.53
N ALA A 101 -4.13 -5.20 -6.28
CA ALA A 101 -4.99 -5.15 -5.09
C ALA A 101 -5.35 -3.73 -4.63
N ILE A 102 -4.92 -2.70 -5.36
CA ILE A 102 -5.03 -1.30 -4.92
C ILE A 102 -5.94 -0.57 -5.88
N VAL A 103 -7.02 0.05 -5.41
CA VAL A 103 -7.73 1.06 -6.21
C VAL A 103 -7.31 2.40 -5.64
N GLN A 104 -6.75 3.28 -6.48
CA GLN A 104 -6.18 4.55 -6.02
C GLN A 104 -7.21 5.69 -6.16
N PRO A 105 -7.19 6.69 -5.26
CA PRO A 105 -6.37 6.82 -4.04
C PRO A 105 -6.91 6.00 -2.83
N PRO A 106 -6.07 5.66 -1.81
CA PRO A 106 -4.69 6.12 -1.58
C PRO A 106 -3.63 5.25 -2.26
N ILE A 107 -2.41 5.78 -2.38
CA ILE A 107 -1.27 5.07 -2.98
C ILE A 107 -0.60 4.18 -1.91
N THR A 108 -0.90 2.88 -1.92
CA THR A 108 -0.34 1.89 -0.96
C THR A 108 0.68 0.95 -1.60
N ARG A 109 1.29 1.36 -2.71
CA ARG A 109 2.25 0.55 -3.50
C ARG A 109 3.72 0.84 -3.17
N VAL A 110 4.01 1.32 -1.96
CA VAL A 110 5.39 1.49 -1.49
C VAL A 110 6.02 0.11 -1.30
N ARG A 111 7.32 -0.04 -1.59
CA ARG A 111 8.02 -1.34 -1.64
C ARG A 111 7.76 -2.23 -0.41
N TRP A 112 7.83 -1.65 0.78
CA TRP A 112 7.63 -2.40 2.02
C TRP A 112 6.16 -2.84 2.21
N MET A 113 5.18 -2.02 1.82
CA MET A 113 3.77 -2.39 1.87
C MET A 113 3.49 -3.57 0.93
N VAL A 114 4.03 -3.53 -0.28
CA VAL A 114 3.89 -4.63 -1.26
C VAL A 114 4.53 -5.91 -0.73
N PHE A 115 5.67 -5.82 -0.04
CA PHE A 115 6.29 -6.96 0.64
C PHE A 115 5.35 -7.56 1.70
N LEU A 116 4.73 -6.74 2.55
CA LEU A 116 3.79 -7.19 3.57
C LEU A 116 2.50 -7.78 2.98
N MET A 117 2.00 -7.23 1.87
CA MET A 117 0.89 -7.84 1.11
C MET A 117 1.26 -9.26 0.66
N GLY A 118 2.45 -9.44 0.08
CA GLY A 118 2.96 -10.74 -0.34
C GLY A 118 3.10 -11.72 0.83
N GLN A 119 3.64 -11.26 1.96
CA GLN A 119 3.79 -12.05 3.17
C GLN A 119 2.43 -12.54 3.70
N ALA A 120 1.45 -11.63 3.83
CA ALA A 120 0.10 -11.96 4.29
C ALA A 120 -0.60 -12.94 3.33
N ALA A 121 -0.51 -12.70 2.02
CA ALA A 121 -1.11 -13.55 1.00
C ALA A 121 -0.50 -14.98 0.99
N GLY A 122 0.81 -15.10 1.13
CA GLY A 122 1.49 -16.40 1.17
C GLY A 122 1.07 -17.25 2.37
N ILE A 123 0.99 -16.64 3.56
CA ILE A 123 0.50 -17.32 4.77
C ILE A 123 -0.97 -17.71 4.61
N ALA A 124 -1.80 -16.80 4.09
CA ALA A 124 -3.21 -17.05 3.85
C ALA A 124 -3.43 -18.23 2.89
N ALA A 125 -2.68 -18.29 1.78
CA ALA A 125 -2.73 -19.40 0.84
C ALA A 125 -2.34 -20.74 1.50
N ALA A 126 -1.31 -20.73 2.35
CA ALA A 126 -0.92 -21.93 3.10
C ALA A 126 -2.03 -22.39 4.07
N GLN A 127 -2.65 -21.47 4.80
CA GLN A 127 -3.79 -21.78 5.67
C GLN A 127 -4.99 -22.31 4.89
N SER A 128 -5.26 -21.76 3.71
CA SER A 128 -6.31 -22.24 2.81
C SER A 128 -6.13 -23.70 2.45
N ILE A 129 -4.92 -24.09 2.03
CA ILE A 129 -4.61 -25.48 1.66
C ILE A 129 -4.69 -26.40 2.89
N GLU A 130 -4.05 -26.02 4.00
CA GLU A 130 -3.99 -26.83 5.23
C GLU A 130 -5.39 -27.15 5.79
N ASN A 131 -6.32 -26.19 5.68
CA ASN A 131 -7.65 -26.32 6.26
C ASN A 131 -8.73 -26.68 5.22
N ASN A 132 -8.35 -26.90 3.96
CA ASN A 132 -9.27 -27.10 2.83
C ASN A 132 -10.37 -26.01 2.77
N LYS A 133 -9.95 -24.75 2.82
CA LYS A 133 -10.83 -23.57 2.79
C LYS A 133 -10.38 -22.57 1.74
N GLU A 134 -11.33 -21.94 1.07
CA GLU A 134 -11.07 -20.78 0.22
C GLU A 134 -10.37 -19.65 1.00
N PRO A 135 -9.54 -18.82 0.35
CA PRO A 135 -8.90 -17.65 0.96
C PRO A 135 -9.83 -16.73 1.75
N LYS A 136 -11.09 -16.60 1.32
CA LYS A 136 -12.13 -15.79 2.00
C LYS A 136 -12.60 -16.39 3.34
N LYS A 137 -12.37 -17.69 3.55
CA LYS A 137 -12.90 -18.47 4.68
C LYS A 137 -11.81 -18.86 5.70
N ILE A 138 -10.58 -18.35 5.55
CA ILE A 138 -9.49 -18.62 6.49
C ILE A 138 -9.74 -17.96 7.85
N ASN A 139 -9.02 -18.42 8.87
CA ASN A 139 -9.06 -17.79 10.18
C ASN A 139 -8.08 -16.61 10.22
N VAL A 140 -8.58 -15.39 9.98
CA VAL A 140 -7.75 -14.18 9.97
C VAL A 140 -7.05 -13.94 11.32
N LYS A 141 -7.62 -14.36 12.45
CA LYS A 141 -6.94 -14.25 13.76
C LYS A 141 -5.69 -15.13 13.83
N LYS A 142 -5.72 -16.34 13.23
CA LYS A 142 -4.51 -17.17 13.09
C LYS A 142 -3.48 -16.53 12.16
N LEU A 143 -3.91 -15.92 11.05
CA LEU A 143 -3.04 -15.15 10.15
C LEU A 143 -2.36 -13.99 10.90
N GLN A 144 -3.14 -13.16 11.59
CA GLN A 144 -2.65 -12.03 12.40
C GLN A 144 -1.65 -12.48 13.47
N LYS A 145 -1.96 -13.57 14.18
CA LYS A 145 -1.05 -14.16 15.17
C LYS A 145 0.30 -14.52 14.55
N LEU A 146 0.31 -15.20 13.40
CA LEU A 146 1.55 -15.59 12.74
C LEU A 146 2.34 -14.39 12.22
N LEU A 147 1.66 -13.39 11.63
CA LEU A 147 2.29 -12.14 11.16
C LEU A 147 2.98 -11.40 12.31
N ARG A 148 2.33 -11.31 13.48
CA ARG A 148 2.90 -10.68 14.67
C ARG A 148 4.06 -11.48 15.26
N GLU A 149 3.83 -12.75 15.59
CA GLU A 149 4.78 -13.54 16.40
C GLU A 149 6.00 -14.03 15.62
N LYS A 150 5.85 -14.31 14.32
CA LYS A 150 6.93 -14.88 13.49
C LYS A 150 7.62 -13.85 12.62
N TYR A 151 6.89 -12.81 12.18
CA TYR A 151 7.37 -11.85 11.20
C TYR A 151 7.44 -10.42 11.74
N ASN A 152 7.11 -10.20 13.02
CA ASN A 152 7.13 -8.89 13.69
C ASN A 152 6.39 -7.79 12.90
N VAL A 153 5.31 -8.15 12.22
CA VAL A 153 4.51 -7.18 11.46
C VAL A 153 3.67 -6.35 12.46
N PRO A 154 3.73 -5.01 12.41
CA PRO A 154 2.90 -4.16 13.26
C PRO A 154 1.43 -4.23 12.81
N LEU A 155 0.56 -4.68 13.73
CA LEU A 155 -0.88 -4.82 13.49
C LEU A 155 -1.72 -3.89 14.38
N ASP A 156 -1.10 -3.17 15.31
CA ASP A 156 -1.73 -2.16 16.15
C ASP A 156 -0.80 -0.93 16.28
N ARG A 157 -1.38 0.21 16.65
CA ARG A 157 -0.65 1.48 16.64
C ARG A 157 0.46 1.55 17.69
N GLN A 158 0.33 0.85 18.82
CA GLN A 158 1.37 0.81 19.84
C GLN A 158 2.63 0.13 19.29
N THR A 159 2.47 -1.05 18.69
CA THR A 159 3.58 -1.80 18.07
C THR A 159 4.19 -1.09 16.86
N ALA A 160 3.40 -0.34 16.09
CA ALA A 160 3.93 0.46 14.97
C ALA A 160 4.87 1.58 15.44
N LEU A 161 4.53 2.26 16.54
CA LEU A 161 5.33 3.36 17.08
C LEU A 161 6.57 2.89 17.86
N GLU A 162 6.57 1.64 18.33
CA GLU A 162 7.68 1.03 19.07
C GLU A 162 8.77 0.41 18.17
N THR A 163 8.53 0.31 16.85
CA THR A 163 9.55 -0.23 15.93
C THR A 163 10.71 0.76 15.83
N PRO A 164 11.93 0.40 16.26
CA PRO A 164 13.04 1.35 16.30
C PRO A 164 13.29 1.90 14.90
N GLN A 165 13.26 3.23 14.78
CA GLN A 165 13.74 3.93 13.60
C GLN A 165 15.18 3.47 13.37
N SER A 166 15.40 2.71 12.30
CA SER A 166 16.75 2.32 11.90
C SER A 166 17.50 3.61 11.56
N ASN A 167 18.47 3.97 12.42
CA ASN A 167 19.47 5.00 12.16
C ASN A 167 20.18 4.80 10.81
#